data_AF-A0A3D3I189-F1
#
_entry.id   AF-A0A3D3I189-F1
#
_cell.length_a   1.000
_cell.length_b   1.000
_cell.length_c   1.000
_cell.angle_alpha   90.00
_cell.angle_beta   90.00
_cell.angle_gamma   90.00
#
_symmetry.space_group_name_H-M   'P 1'
#
loop_
_entity.id
_entity.type
_entity.pdbx_description
1 polymer ?
#
loop_
_entity_poly.entity_id
_entity_poly.type
_entity_poly.pdbx_seq_one_letter_code
_entity_poly.pdbx_strand_id
1 'polypeptide(L)' 'ALFGEKYADRVRVVQIGGMKPEDASFSRELCGGIHVPNTGAIGQFRIRHEGSAASGIRRITAVCG' A
#
# COMPACT_ATOMS: atom_id res chain seq x y z
N ALA A 1 -12.36 2.82 -18.68
CA ALA A 1 -13.26 3.03 -17.53
C ALA A 1 -12.97 4.41 -16.97
N LEU A 2 -13.92 5.34 -17.10
CA LEU A 2 -13.87 6.62 -16.41
C LEU A 2 -14.03 6.37 -14.90
N PHE A 3 -13.32 7.13 -14.08
CA PHE A 3 -13.15 6.94 -12.64
C PHE A 3 -14.44 6.87 -11.78
N GLY A 4 -15.63 7.13 -12.35
CA GLY A 4 -16.89 7.23 -11.61
C GLY A 4 -17.60 5.92 -11.26
N GLU A 5 -17.29 4.80 -11.93
CA GLU A 5 -18.06 3.54 -11.77
C GLU A 5 -17.40 2.52 -10.84
N LYS A 6 -16.20 2.81 -10.31
CA LYS A 6 -15.36 1.77 -9.70
C LYS A 6 -15.51 1.62 -8.18
N TYR A 7 -16.06 2.62 -7.49
CA TYR A 7 -16.11 2.65 -6.03
C TYR A 7 -17.47 3.11 -5.51
N ALA A 8 -17.91 2.56 -4.37
CA ALA A 8 -19.15 2.95 -3.70
C ALA A 8 -19.01 4.32 -3.00
N ASP A 9 -20.15 4.88 -2.57
CA ASP A 9 -20.21 6.18 -1.86
C ASP A 9 -19.39 6.20 -0.56
N ARG A 10 -19.20 5.03 0.07
CA ARG A 10 -18.35 4.86 1.24
C ARG A 10 -17.32 3.78 0.98
N VAL A 11 -16.06 4.14 1.22
CA VAL A 11 -14.91 3.26 1.03
C VAL A 11 -14.06 3.24 2.30
N ARG A 12 -13.33 2.13 2.50
CA ARG A 12 -12.33 2.04 3.55
C ARG A 12 -10.98 2.54 3.04
N VAL A 13 -10.44 3.54 3.72
CA VAL A 13 -9.08 4.04 3.51
C VAL A 13 -8.18 3.50 4.62
N VAL A 14 -7.00 3.04 4.25
CA VAL A 14 -5.93 2.69 5.18
C VAL A 14 -4.78 3.67 5.01
N GLN A 15 -4.27 4.16 6.13
CA GLN A 15 -3.19 5.14 6.18
C GLN A 15 -1.99 4.53 6.90
N ILE A 16 -0.79 4.72 6.35
CA ILE A 16 0.48 4.27 6.90
C ILE A 16 1.31 5.52 7.24
N GLY A 17 1.52 5.75 8.54
CA GLY A 17 2.09 6.98 9.06
C GLY A 17 1.06 8.08 9.28
N GLY A 18 1.36 9.04 10.16
CA GLY A 18 0.37 9.98 10.69
C GLY A 18 -0.54 9.31 11.74
N MET A 19 -0.90 10.01 12.81
CA MET A 19 -1.73 9.45 13.88
C MET A 19 -3.21 9.79 13.70
N LYS A 20 -3.50 10.85 12.97
CA LYS A 20 -4.84 11.33 12.68
C LYS A 20 -5.11 11.36 11.17
N PRO A 21 -6.39 11.36 10.75
CA PRO A 21 -6.76 11.41 9.33
C PRO A 21 -6.26 12.65 8.58
N GLU A 22 -6.10 13.77 9.28
CA GLU A 22 -5.59 15.03 8.73
C GLU A 22 -4.06 15.11 8.68
N ASP A 23 -3.37 14.20 9.37
CA ASP A 23 -1.91 14.22 9.43
C ASP A 23 -1.31 13.82 8.08
N ALA A 24 -0.12 14.35 7.80
CA ALA A 24 0.69 13.86 6.69
C ALA A 24 1.03 12.37 6.91
N SER A 25 0.83 11.56 5.88
CA SER A 25 1.11 10.12 5.89
C SER A 25 2.14 9.75 4.83
N PHE A 26 2.82 8.62 5.02
CA PHE A 26 3.75 8.09 4.02
C PHE A 26 3.00 7.43 2.86
N SER A 27 1.88 6.75 3.15
CA SER A 27 0.99 6.17 2.15
C SER A 27 -0.46 6.20 2.65
N ARG A 28 -1.40 6.33 1.71
CA ARG A 28 -2.84 6.33 1.97
C ARG A 28 -3.57 5.70 0.80
N GLU A 29 -4.25 4.59 1.04
CA GLU A 29 -4.81 3.74 -0.01
C GLU A 29 -6.22 3.27 0.30
N LEU A 30 -6.99 2.97 -0.75
CA LEU A 30 -8.27 2.27 -0.64
C LEU A 30 -8.01 0.77 -0.50
N CYS A 31 -8.17 0.24 0.71
CA CYS A 31 -7.87 -1.17 0.98
C CYS A 31 -8.93 -1.81 1.88
N GLY A 32 -9.45 -2.96 1.46
CA GLY A 32 -10.38 -3.80 2.22
C GLY A 32 -9.72 -4.94 3.01
N GLY A 33 -8.40 -5.11 2.88
CA GLY A 33 -7.65 -6.19 3.54
C GLY A 33 -7.38 -5.95 5.03
N ILE A 34 -6.85 -6.98 5.69
CA ILE A 34 -6.39 -6.93 7.09
C ILE A 34 -4.99 -6.33 7.14
N HIS A 35 -4.75 -5.44 8.10
CA HIS A 35 -3.46 -4.80 8.31
C HIS A 35 -2.97 -5.06 9.74
N VAL A 36 -1.64 -5.04 9.90
CA VAL A 36 -0.99 -5.02 11.22
C VAL A 36 -1.24 -3.66 11.92
N PRO A 37 -1.15 -3.59 13.27
CA PRO A 37 -1.43 -2.36 14.01
C PRO A 37 -0.40 -1.24 13.80
N ASN A 38 0.85 -1.58 13.46
CA ASN A 38 1.91 -0.62 13.11
C ASN A 38 2.96 -1.30 12.21
N THR A 39 3.77 -0.50 11.51
CA THR A 39 4.78 -1.00 10.57
C THR A 39 5.88 -1.83 11.23
N GLY A 40 6.16 -1.58 12.51
CA GLY A 40 7.14 -2.37 13.27
C GLY A 40 6.75 -3.84 13.41
N ALA A 41 5.44 -4.14 13.44
CA ALA A 41 4.93 -5.51 13.50
C ALA A 41 5.13 -6.32 12.20
N ILE A 42 5.57 -5.68 11.10
CA ILE A 42 5.87 -6.37 9.83
C ILE A 42 7.21 -7.12 9.90
N GLY A 43 8.13 -6.70 10.78
CA GLY A 43 9.48 -7.26 10.86
C GLY A 43 10.40 -6.74 9.74
N GLN A 44 11.41 -7.54 9.38
CA GLN A 44 12.38 -7.16 8.37
C GLN A 44 11.74 -7.21 6.98
N PHE A 45 11.84 -6.13 6.20
CA PHE A 45 11.49 -6.14 4.79
C PHE A 45 12.75 -6.35 3.93
N ARG A 46 12.76 -7.40 3.09
CA ARG A 46 13.91 -7.72 2.22
C ARG A 46 13.46 -7.89 0.77
N ILE A 47 14.10 -7.14 -0.13
CA ILE A 47 13.97 -7.34 -1.57
C ILE A 47 14.71 -8.62 -1.97
N ARG A 48 14.01 -9.50 -2.70
CA ARG A 48 14.51 -10.78 -3.22
C ARG A 48 15.00 -10.66 -4.65
N HIS A 49 14.20 -10.02 -5.51
CA HIS A 49 14.52 -9.81 -6.91
C HIS A 49 14.02 -8.46 -7.39
N GLU A 50 14.75 -7.86 -8.32
CA GLU A 50 14.37 -6.66 -9.06
C GLU A 50 14.66 -6.91 -10.54
N GLY A 51 13.75 -6.51 -11.43
CA GLY A 51 13.93 -6.71 -12.86
C GLY A 51 12.94 -5.93 -13.71
N SER A 52 13.17 -5.92 -15.03
CA SER A 52 12.25 -5.34 -16.01
C SER A 52 11.10 -6.30 -16.27
N ALA A 53 9.86 -5.79 -16.18
CA ALA A 53 8.67 -6.54 -16.58
C ALA A 53 8.20 -6.16 -18.00
N ALA A 54 8.45 -4.91 -18.42
CA ALA A 54 8.19 -4.36 -19.74
C ALA A 54 8.96 -3.03 -19.89
N SER A 55 8.91 -2.42 -21.08
CA SER A 55 9.47 -1.07 -21.28
C SER A 55 8.86 -0.08 -20.30
N GLY A 56 9.70 0.59 -19.50
CA GLY A 56 9.28 1.54 -18.46
C GLY A 56 8.68 0.91 -17.19
N ILE A 57 8.62 -0.42 -17.08
CA ILE A 57 8.01 -1.10 -15.92
C ILE A 57 9.04 -1.94 -15.17
N ARG A 58 9.15 -1.67 -13.87
CA ARG A 58 10.04 -2.38 -12.95
C ARG A 58 9.25 -3.25 -11.99
N ARG A 59 9.62 -4.53 -11.87
CA ARG A 59 9.05 -5.47 -10.90
C ARG A 59 10.03 -5.71 -9.77
N ILE A 60 9.54 -5.56 -8.54
CA ILE A 60 10.26 -5.88 -7.32
C ILE A 60 9.50 -7.01 -6.61
N THR A 61 10.19 -8.07 -6.21
CA THR A 61 9.64 -9.09 -5.31
C THR A 61 10.37 -9.01 -3.98
N ALA A 62 9.62 -9.11 -2.89
CA ALA A 62 10.15 -8.96 -1.54
C ALA A 62 9.44 -9.92 -0.58
N VAL A 63 10.08 -10.14 0.57
CA VAL A 63 9.52 -10.89 1.69
C VAL A 63 9.58 -10.02 2.95
N CYS A 64 8.64 -10.25 3.86
CA CYS A 64 8.62 -9.65 5.19
C CYS A 64 8.45 -10.72 6.28
N GLY A 65 8.97 -10.42 7.47
CA GLY A 65 8.92 -11.29 8.66
C GLY A 65 9.99 -10.94 9.67
#